data_AF-A0A1G7FFW3-F1
#
_entry.id   AF-A0A1G7FFW3-F1
#
_cell.length_a   1.000
_cell.length_b   1.000
_cell.length_c   1.000
_cell.angle_alpha   90.00
_cell.angle_beta   90.00
_cell.angle_gamma   90.00
#
_symmetry.space_group_name_H-M   'P 1'
#
loop_
_entity.id
_entity.type
_entity.pdbx_description
1 polymer ?
#
loop_
_entity_poly.entity_id
_entity_poly.type
_entity_poly.pdbx_seq_one_letter_code
_entity_poly.pdbx_strand_id
1 'polypeptide(L)'
;MKDVLTQLCEILYNDLSEILKIIGKNKLTVCVVPRSKKEDYYREDQLYFREVVSSVVNRLSNFENGTKYIVRYKNTKTTHLHKNGEGGEGDLPYPGITKDTCEISDKIKNKDILLIDDLYTKTINIDEDAIQALLDLGAKSVIFYSIGKTLSRS
;
A
#
# COMPACT_ATOMS: atom_id res chain seq x y z
N MET A 1 15.05 -3.86 -16.74
CA MET A 1 14.79 -3.41 -15.35
C MET A 1 14.60 -1.90 -15.26
N LYS A 2 15.51 -1.06 -15.79
CA LYS A 2 15.34 0.42 -15.82
C LYS A 2 14.02 0.86 -16.46
N ASP A 3 13.61 0.23 -17.56
CA ASP A 3 12.40 0.58 -18.31
C ASP A 3 11.09 0.41 -17.52
N VAL A 4 10.93 -0.69 -16.78
CA VAL A 4 9.71 -0.96 -15.99
C VAL A 4 9.56 0.01 -14.81
N LEU A 5 10.66 0.36 -14.14
CA LEU A 5 10.64 1.32 -13.04
C LEU A 5 10.28 2.73 -13.53
N THR A 6 10.82 3.13 -14.69
CA THR A 6 10.45 4.40 -15.34
C THR A 6 8.96 4.42 -15.70
N GLN A 7 8.46 3.36 -16.33
CA GLN A 7 7.02 3.26 -16.66
C GLN A 7 6.13 3.34 -15.41
N LEU A 8 6.49 2.64 -14.33
CA LEU A 8 5.76 2.71 -13.07
C LEU A 8 5.78 4.13 -12.49
N CYS A 9 6.91 4.83 -12.55
CA CYS A 9 7.01 6.22 -12.11
C CYS A 9 6.10 7.14 -12.93
N GLU A 10 6.06 6.98 -14.25
CA GLU A 10 5.21 7.78 -15.15
C GLU A 10 3.72 7.53 -14.89
N ILE A 11 3.32 6.26 -14.75
CA ILE A 11 1.95 5.88 -14.40
C ILE A 11 1.56 6.50 -13.06
N LEU A 12 2.36 6.30 -12.01
CA LEU A 12 2.08 6.88 -10.70
C LEU A 12 2.01 8.41 -10.75
N TYR A 13 2.90 9.07 -11.48
CA TYR A 13 2.89 10.52 -11.57
C TYR A 13 1.59 11.06 -12.21
N ASN A 14 1.14 10.42 -13.29
CA ASN A 14 -0.08 10.79 -13.99
C ASN A 14 -1.32 10.46 -13.15
N ASP A 15 -1.42 9.23 -12.65
CA ASP A 15 -2.57 8.73 -11.91
C ASP A 15 -2.75 9.50 -10.61
N LEU A 16 -1.68 9.74 -9.83
CA LEU A 16 -1.79 10.52 -8.60
C LEU A 16 -2.28 11.95 -8.88
N SER A 17 -1.76 12.58 -9.94
CA SER A 17 -2.19 13.91 -10.34
C SER A 17 -3.67 13.96 -10.77
N GLU A 18 -4.16 12.91 -11.43
CA GLU A 18 -5.57 12.78 -11.82
C GLU A 18 -6.49 12.47 -10.64
N ILE A 19 -6.08 11.52 -9.78
CA ILE A 19 -6.78 11.14 -8.56
C ILE A 19 -7.04 12.36 -7.68
N LEU A 20 -6.03 13.22 -7.47
CA LEU A 20 -6.20 14.44 -6.68
C LEU A 20 -7.31 15.35 -7.24
N LYS A 21 -7.39 15.48 -8.57
CA LYS A 21 -8.42 16.27 -9.26
C LYS A 21 -9.80 15.63 -9.11
N ILE A 22 -9.91 14.31 -9.30
CA ILE A 22 -11.18 13.57 -9.20
C ILE A 22 -11.75 13.65 -7.79
N ILE A 23 -10.92 13.47 -6.75
CA ILE A 23 -11.38 13.52 -5.36
C ILE A 23 -11.69 14.97 -4.94
N GLY A 24 -11.11 15.97 -5.62
CA GLY A 24 -11.32 17.39 -5.31
C GLY A 24 -10.71 17.81 -3.97
N LYS A 25 -9.60 17.18 -3.57
CA LYS A 25 -8.87 17.48 -2.33
C LYS A 25 -7.67 18.36 -2.62
N ASN A 26 -7.30 19.20 -1.66
CA ASN A 26 -6.11 20.06 -1.79
C ASN A 26 -4.81 19.33 -1.47
N LYS A 27 -4.88 18.33 -0.58
CA LYS A 27 -3.72 17.56 -0.11
C LYS A 27 -4.12 16.13 0.25
N LEU A 28 -3.29 15.17 -0.12
CA LEU A 28 -3.44 13.76 0.27
C LEU A 28 -2.17 13.26 0.96
N THR A 29 -2.32 12.38 1.95
CA THR A 29 -1.19 11.65 2.54
C THR A 29 -1.14 10.26 1.93
N VAL A 30 -0.02 9.91 1.30
CA VAL A 30 0.12 8.63 0.60
C VAL A 30 0.66 7.58 1.55
N CYS A 31 -0.10 6.52 1.78
CA CYS A 31 0.32 5.33 2.51
C CYS A 31 0.41 4.14 1.55
N VAL A 32 1.24 3.16 1.88
CA VAL A 32 1.38 1.92 1.10
C VAL A 32 1.00 0.75 1.99
N VAL A 33 0.23 -0.21 1.46
CA VAL A 33 -0.10 -1.43 2.18
C VAL A 33 1.19 -2.23 2.43
N PRO A 34 1.50 -2.61 3.68
CA PRO A 34 2.72 -3.34 3.96
C PRO A 34 2.63 -4.78 3.45
N ARG A 35 3.70 -5.24 2.80
CA ARG A 35 3.90 -6.64 2.40
C ARG A 35 3.73 -7.58 3.58
N SER A 36 3.42 -8.85 3.33
CA SER A 36 3.04 -9.83 4.36
C SER A 36 4.11 -10.13 5.42
N LYS A 37 5.39 -9.92 5.13
CA LYS A 37 6.48 -10.12 6.10
C LYS A 37 7.06 -8.78 6.55
N LYS A 38 7.83 -8.80 7.64
CA LYS A 38 8.62 -7.65 8.06
C LYS A 38 9.60 -7.25 6.95
N GLU A 39 9.98 -5.98 6.94
CA GLU A 39 10.86 -5.43 5.90
C GLU A 39 12.24 -6.08 5.85
N ASP A 40 12.78 -6.44 7.00
CA ASP A 40 14.08 -7.13 7.15
C ASP A 40 14.09 -8.54 6.56
N TYR A 41 12.92 -9.11 6.28
CA TYR A 41 12.79 -10.39 5.58
C TYR A 41 13.04 -10.26 4.07
N TYR A 42 12.78 -9.08 3.51
CA TYR A 42 12.83 -8.86 2.07
C TYR A 42 14.20 -8.33 1.64
N ARG A 43 14.65 -8.78 0.47
CA ARG A 43 15.78 -8.15 -0.19
C ARG A 43 15.38 -6.77 -0.71
N GLU A 44 16.34 -5.87 -0.87
CA GLU A 44 16.09 -4.51 -1.36
C GLU A 44 15.33 -4.49 -2.69
N ASP A 45 15.57 -5.47 -3.56
CA ASP A 45 14.90 -5.60 -4.85
C ASP A 45 13.41 -5.92 -4.77
N GLN A 46 12.94 -6.42 -3.63
CA GLN A 46 11.54 -6.70 -3.36
C GLN A 46 10.81 -5.52 -2.73
N LEU A 47 11.53 -4.47 -2.30
CA LEU A 47 10.97 -3.26 -1.68
C LEU A 47 10.81 -2.10 -2.68
N TYR A 48 11.18 -2.29 -3.94
CA TYR A 48 11.17 -1.24 -4.96
C TYR A 48 9.81 -0.57 -5.15
N PHE A 49 8.69 -1.29 -4.99
CA PHE A 49 7.36 -0.68 -5.16
C PHE A 49 7.17 0.53 -4.24
N ARG A 50 7.41 0.35 -2.93
CA ARG A 50 7.26 1.43 -1.95
C ARG A 50 8.27 2.55 -2.19
N GLU A 51 9.51 2.21 -2.54
CA GLU A 51 10.54 3.22 -2.83
C GLU A 51 10.19 4.07 -4.07
N VAL A 52 9.62 3.45 -5.10
CA VAL A 52 9.12 4.17 -6.28
C VAL A 52 7.96 5.08 -5.92
N VAL A 53 6.95 4.59 -5.19
CA VAL A 53 5.84 5.42 -4.70
C VAL A 53 6.37 6.60 -3.89
N SER A 54 7.28 6.34 -2.95
CA SER A 54 7.91 7.37 -2.11
C SER A 54 8.63 8.43 -2.96
N SER A 55 9.41 8.00 -3.96
CA SER A 55 10.13 8.89 -4.89
C SER A 55 9.19 9.76 -5.71
N VAL A 56 8.08 9.21 -6.22
CA VAL A 56 7.08 9.97 -6.99
C VAL A 56 6.36 10.97 -6.09
N VAL A 57 5.93 10.55 -4.91
CA VAL A 57 5.21 11.41 -3.95
C VAL A 57 6.07 12.60 -3.51
N ASN A 58 7.37 12.40 -3.27
CA ASN A 58 8.29 13.48 -2.93
C ASN A 58 8.45 14.54 -4.03
N ARG A 59 8.09 14.22 -5.28
CA ARG A 59 8.15 15.16 -6.43
C ARG A 59 6.84 15.93 -6.61
N LEU A 60 5.76 15.55 -5.93
CA LEU A 60 4.45 16.18 -6.05
C LEU A 60 4.18 17.12 -4.86
N SER A 61 3.90 18.39 -5.11
CA SER A 61 3.76 19.42 -4.07
C SER A 61 2.52 19.26 -3.18
N ASN A 62 1.46 18.63 -3.69
CA ASN A 62 0.17 18.50 -3.01
C ASN A 62 0.01 17.15 -2.29
N PHE A 63 1.11 16.44 -2.09
CA PHE A 63 1.11 15.16 -1.41
C PHE A 63 2.04 15.16 -0.21
N GLU A 64 1.67 14.40 0.80
CA GLU A 64 2.52 14.09 1.93
C GLU A 64 2.98 12.64 1.86
N ASN A 65 4.28 12.44 2.01
CA ASN A 65 4.86 11.11 1.99
C ASN A 65 4.65 10.40 3.33
N GLY A 66 3.62 9.56 3.38
CA GLY A 66 3.30 8.65 4.49
C GLY A 66 3.62 7.18 4.15
N THR A 67 4.49 6.91 3.17
CA THR A 67 4.72 5.54 2.67
C THR A 67 5.28 4.59 3.73
N LYS A 68 5.83 5.13 4.83
CA LYS A 68 6.31 4.40 6.01
C LYS A 68 5.43 4.62 7.25
N TYR A 69 4.18 5.06 7.09
CA TYR A 69 3.27 5.25 8.22
C TYR A 69 2.59 3.94 8.64
N ILE A 70 2.64 2.91 7.82
CA ILE A 70 2.16 1.56 8.13
C ILE A 70 3.37 0.65 7.96
N VAL A 71 3.88 0.10 9.06
CA VAL A 71 5.07 -0.75 9.05
C VAL A 71 4.74 -2.08 9.72
N ARG A 72 4.95 -3.19 9.01
CA ARG A 72 4.68 -4.52 9.56
C ARG A 72 5.81 -4.94 10.48
N TYR A 73 5.49 -5.21 11.74
CA TYR A 73 6.43 -5.75 12.74
C TYR A 73 6.20 -7.22 13.06
N LYS A 74 5.12 -7.85 12.58
CA LYS A 74 4.83 -9.29 12.73
C LYS A 74 4.47 -9.91 11.37
N ASN A 75 5.10 -11.03 11.03
CA ASN A 75 4.87 -11.73 9.77
C ASN A 75 3.44 -12.30 9.69
N THR A 76 2.87 -12.29 8.48
CA THR A 76 1.60 -12.93 8.13
C THR A 76 1.78 -13.84 6.93
N LYS A 77 0.88 -14.83 6.79
CA LYS A 77 0.91 -15.75 5.66
C LYS A 77 0.39 -15.09 4.40
N THR A 78 1.06 -15.36 3.29
CA THR A 78 0.52 -15.02 1.97
C THR A 78 -0.50 -16.08 1.56
N THR A 79 -1.66 -15.64 1.10
CA THR A 79 -2.74 -16.55 0.67
C THR A 79 -2.46 -17.20 -0.68
N HIS A 80 -1.65 -16.57 -1.54
CA HIS A 80 -1.24 -17.12 -2.83
C HIS A 80 -0.24 -18.29 -2.70
N LEU A 81 0.74 -18.22 -1.81
CA LEU A 81 1.76 -19.27 -1.65
C LEU A 81 1.32 -20.38 -0.69
N HIS A 82 0.33 -20.14 0.18
CA HIS A 82 -0.17 -21.17 1.11
C HIS A 82 -0.78 -22.38 0.37
N LYS A 83 -1.41 -22.15 -0.80
CA LYS A 83 -1.95 -23.25 -1.62
C LYS A 83 -0.88 -24.22 -2.14
N ASN A 84 0.38 -23.79 -2.19
CA ASN A 84 1.51 -24.59 -2.64
C ASN A 84 2.41 -25.08 -1.48
N GLY A 85 2.01 -24.90 -0.22
CA GLY A 85 2.81 -25.28 0.95
C GLY A 85 3.92 -24.29 1.32
N GLU A 86 4.07 -23.18 0.59
CA GLU A 86 5.13 -22.17 0.76
C GLU A 86 4.61 -20.85 1.39
N GLY A 87 3.47 -20.90 2.07
CA GLY A 87 2.75 -19.72 2.59
C GLY A 87 3.54 -18.85 3.59
N GLY A 88 4.62 -19.39 4.15
CA GLY A 88 5.45 -18.77 5.18
C GLY A 88 4.90 -18.94 6.60
N GLU A 89 5.54 -18.28 7.56
CA GLU A 89 5.14 -18.23 8.97
C GLU A 89 4.16 -17.07 9.23
N GLY A 90 3.28 -17.24 10.23
CA GLY A 90 2.31 -16.24 10.65
C GLY A 90 0.86 -16.67 10.46
N ASP A 91 -0.04 -15.74 10.73
CA ASP A 91 -1.48 -15.97 10.67
C ASP A 91 -2.01 -15.78 9.24
N LEU A 92 -3.07 -16.50 8.88
CA LEU A 92 -3.84 -16.22 7.66
C LEU A 92 -4.58 -14.87 7.82
N PRO A 93 -5.00 -14.20 6.72
CA PRO A 93 -5.81 -12.99 6.82
C PRO A 93 -7.06 -13.19 7.69
N TYR A 94 -7.26 -12.27 8.64
CA TYR A 94 -8.43 -12.19 9.51
C TYR A 94 -8.76 -10.71 9.82
N PRO A 95 -10.01 -10.38 10.20
CA PRO A 95 -10.36 -9.02 10.61
C PRO A 95 -9.57 -8.57 11.85
N GLY A 96 -8.85 -7.47 11.75
CA GLY A 96 -7.96 -6.92 12.79
C GLY A 96 -6.47 -7.15 12.51
N ILE A 97 -6.11 -7.97 11.51
CA ILE A 97 -4.72 -8.39 11.28
C ILE A 97 -3.78 -7.21 11.07
N THR A 98 -4.20 -6.13 10.42
CA THR A 98 -3.37 -4.94 10.19
C THR A 98 -3.01 -4.28 11.52
N LYS A 99 -3.95 -4.12 12.44
CA LYS A 99 -3.67 -3.55 13.77
C LYS A 99 -2.80 -4.47 14.63
N ASP A 100 -3.00 -5.78 14.51
CA ASP A 100 -2.30 -6.78 15.33
C ASP A 100 -0.85 -7.01 14.87
N THR A 101 -0.52 -6.62 13.65
CA THR A 101 0.76 -6.95 13.00
C THR A 101 1.53 -5.76 12.44
N CYS A 102 0.92 -4.57 12.40
CA CYS A 102 1.53 -3.35 11.90
C CYS A 102 1.53 -2.26 12.96
N GLU A 103 2.61 -1.48 12.97
CA GLU A 103 2.68 -0.21 13.66
C GLU A 103 2.16 0.88 12.70
N ILE A 104 1.17 1.65 13.16
CA ILE A 104 0.57 2.72 12.37
C ILE A 104 0.88 4.06 13.04
N SER A 105 1.49 4.99 12.31
CA SER A 105 1.88 6.29 12.82
C SER A 105 0.66 7.15 13.18
N ASP A 106 0.65 7.76 14.37
CA ASP A 106 -0.36 8.75 14.78
C ASP A 106 -0.49 9.94 13.82
N LYS A 107 0.51 10.16 12.94
CA LYS A 107 0.48 11.17 11.88
C LYS A 107 -0.64 10.94 10.86
N ILE A 108 -1.36 9.83 10.87
CA ILE A 108 -2.54 9.63 10.00
C ILE A 108 -3.80 10.37 10.50
N LYS A 109 -3.84 10.79 11.77
CA LYS A 109 -5.02 11.41 12.38
C LYS A 109 -5.44 12.68 11.65
N ASN A 110 -6.74 12.81 11.39
CA ASN A 110 -7.39 13.92 10.69
C ASN A 110 -6.89 14.18 9.27
N LYS A 111 -6.24 13.20 8.61
CA LYS A 111 -5.76 13.33 7.23
C LYS A 111 -6.63 12.58 6.23
N ASP A 112 -6.74 13.12 5.03
CA ASP A 112 -7.27 12.43 3.86
C ASP A 112 -6.14 11.52 3.30
N ILE A 113 -6.31 10.21 3.40
CA ILE A 113 -5.29 9.20 3.05
C ILE A 113 -5.56 8.64 1.66
N LEU A 114 -4.50 8.52 0.86
CA LEU A 114 -4.48 7.69 -0.34
C LEU A 114 -3.68 6.42 -0.02
N LEU A 115 -4.36 5.29 0.11
CA LEU A 115 -3.78 3.98 0.37
C LEU A 115 -3.50 3.27 -0.97
N ILE A 116 -2.24 2.92 -1.19
CA ILE A 116 -1.78 2.31 -2.44
C ILE A 116 -1.37 0.85 -2.20
N ASP A 117 -1.77 -0.04 -3.09
CA ASP A 117 -1.28 -1.42 -3.14
C ASP A 117 -0.94 -1.87 -4.58
N ASP A 118 -0.12 -2.92 -4.71
CA ASP A 118 0.23 -3.54 -5.98
C ASP A 118 -0.71 -4.69 -6.39
N LEU A 119 -1.64 -5.10 -5.51
CA LEU A 119 -2.57 -6.18 -5.79
C LEU A 119 -3.84 -6.14 -4.94
N TYR A 120 -4.96 -5.75 -5.55
CA TYR A 120 -6.27 -5.91 -4.92
C TYR A 120 -6.85 -7.32 -5.16
N THR A 121 -7.23 -8.02 -4.08
CA THR A 121 -7.90 -9.31 -4.16
C THR A 121 -9.19 -9.33 -3.34
N LYS A 122 -10.33 -9.21 -4.03
CA LYS A 122 -11.72 -9.06 -3.52
C LYS A 122 -12.21 -10.05 -2.43
N THR A 123 -11.46 -11.10 -2.10
CA THR A 123 -11.86 -12.11 -1.11
C THR A 123 -10.85 -12.33 0.01
N ILE A 124 -9.71 -11.62 -0.03
CA ILE A 124 -8.64 -11.75 0.95
C ILE A 124 -8.77 -10.71 2.07
N ASN A 125 -9.45 -9.59 1.79
CA ASN A 125 -9.83 -8.56 2.76
C ASN A 125 -8.66 -7.87 3.49
N ILE A 126 -7.45 -7.89 2.93
CA ILE A 126 -6.28 -7.22 3.52
C ILE A 126 -6.36 -5.70 3.30
N ASP A 127 -6.76 -5.27 2.11
CA ASP A 127 -6.93 -3.86 1.79
C ASP A 127 -8.06 -3.25 2.62
N GLU A 128 -9.19 -3.94 2.72
CA GLU A 128 -10.35 -3.55 3.53
C GLU A 128 -9.98 -3.46 5.02
N ASP A 129 -9.20 -4.41 5.53
CA ASP A 129 -8.72 -4.38 6.90
C ASP A 129 -7.76 -3.20 7.16
N ALA A 130 -6.86 -2.91 6.20
CA ALA A 130 -5.98 -1.75 6.29
C ALA A 130 -6.75 -0.43 6.24
N ILE A 131 -7.76 -0.32 5.37
CA ILE A 131 -8.67 0.83 5.31
C ILE A 131 -9.36 1.02 6.66
N GLN A 132 -9.93 -0.05 7.23
CA GLN A 132 -10.61 0.02 8.52
C GLN A 132 -9.66 0.41 9.65
N ALA A 133 -8.43 -0.14 9.66
CA ALA A 133 -7.41 0.20 10.66
C ALA A 133 -7.05 1.70 10.64
N LEU A 134 -6.94 2.30 9.45
CA LEU A 134 -6.67 3.74 9.30
C LEU A 134 -7.85 4.59 9.79
N LEU A 135 -9.08 4.21 9.44
CA LEU A 135 -10.29 4.92 9.88
C LEU A 135 -10.45 4.86 11.41
N ASP A 136 -10.23 3.69 12.01
CA ASP A 136 -10.34 3.49 13.46
C ASP A 136 -9.30 4.29 14.25
N LEU A 137 -8.15 4.58 13.63
CA LEU A 137 -7.10 5.42 14.19
C LEU A 137 -7.30 6.92 13.91
N GLY A 138 -8.42 7.29 13.29
CA GLY A 138 -8.84 8.68 13.12
C GLY A 138 -8.41 9.32 11.80
N ALA A 139 -8.12 8.55 10.75
CA ALA A 139 -8.03 9.10 9.40
C ALA A 139 -9.37 9.77 9.02
N LYS A 140 -9.31 10.91 8.33
CA LYS A 140 -10.50 11.68 7.94
C LYS A 140 -11.25 11.02 6.79
N SER A 141 -10.50 10.50 5.83
CA SER A 141 -11.01 9.67 4.73
C SER A 141 -9.89 8.77 4.23
N VAL A 142 -10.25 7.66 3.59
CA VAL A 142 -9.30 6.75 2.95
C VAL A 142 -9.78 6.50 1.52
N ILE A 143 -8.92 6.80 0.56
CA ILE A 143 -9.11 6.47 -0.85
C ILE A 143 -8.16 5.31 -1.16
N PHE A 144 -8.68 4.25 -1.75
CA PHE A 144 -7.87 3.10 -2.16
C PHE A 144 -7.56 3.16 -3.65
N TYR A 145 -6.30 2.88 -4.00
CA TYR A 145 -5.83 2.83 -5.37
C TYR A 145 -4.87 1.65 -5.53
N SER A 146 -5.22 0.70 -6.40
CA SER A 146 -4.38 -0.46 -6.69
C SER A 146 -3.78 -0.37 -8.08
N ILE A 147 -2.49 -0.63 -8.22
CA ILE A 147 -1.82 -0.74 -9.52
C ILE A 147 -1.62 -2.21 -9.86
N GLY A 148 -2.32 -2.69 -10.89
CA GLY A 148 -2.15 -4.04 -11.41
C GLY A 148 -1.68 -4.03 -12.86
N LYS A 149 -0.71 -4.89 -13.19
CA LYS A 149 -0.42 -5.22 -14.60
C LYS A 149 -1.41 -6.27 -15.08
N THR A 150 -2.37 -5.87 -15.90
CA THR A 150 -3.27 -6.81 -16.57
C THR A 150 -2.54 -7.47 -17.73
N LEU A 151 -2.45 -8.80 -17.75
CA LEU A 151 -2.03 -9.53 -18.94
C LEU A 151 -3.17 -9.43 -19.96
N SER A 152 -2.94 -8.74 -21.08
CA SER A 152 -3.84 -8.81 -22.24
C SER A 152 -3.89 -10.27 -22.69
N ARG A 153 -5.05 -10.92 -22.54
CA ARG A 153 -5.30 -12.20 -23.21
C ARG A 153 -5.48 -11.86 -24.70
N SER A 154 -4.44 -12.09 -25.48
CA SER A 154 -4.53 -12.23 -26.94
C SER A 154 -5.31 -13.48 -27.31
#